data_AF-A0A7S3RHZ8-F1
#
_entry.id   AF-A0A7S3RHZ8-F1
#
_cell.length_a   1.000
_cell.length_b   1.000
_cell.length_c   1.000
_cell.angle_alpha   90.00
_cell.angle_beta   90.00
_cell.angle_gamma   90.00
#
_symmetry.space_group_name_H-M   'P 1'
#
loop_
_entity.id
_entity.type
_entity.pdbx_description
1 polymer ?
#
loop_
_entity_poly.entity_id
_entity_poly.type
_entity_poly.pdbx_seq_one_letter_code
_entity_poly.pdbx_strand_id
1 'polypeptide(L)'
;ADGAGQLKAMEVKLTQQGSSCPVIMQVAGYQGNAKLTAALQAGMTPIVSYWAADDMTWMDGTGADGQGPCAVDDASACSHSMQFSNFSVGPIGGPAPSAPGFMATQTQATQTQTNGVSGGGNRWL
;
A
#
# COMPACT_ATOMS: atom_id res chain seq x y z
N ALA A 1 0.29 10.38 -19.12
CA ALA A 1 1.14 10.44 -20.33
C ALA A 1 1.32 11.90 -20.73
N ASP A 2 2.34 12.24 -21.51
CA ASP A 2 2.41 13.52 -22.20
C ASP A 2 1.37 13.60 -23.34
N GLY A 3 1.36 14.70 -24.10
CA GLY A 3 0.44 14.90 -25.23
C GLY A 3 0.62 13.91 -26.38
N ALA A 4 1.73 13.16 -26.43
CA ALA A 4 2.01 12.12 -27.42
C ALA A 4 1.74 10.71 -26.90
N GLY A 5 1.17 10.57 -25.69
CA GLY A 5 0.90 9.26 -25.09
C GLY A 5 2.12 8.61 -24.43
N GLN A 6 3.24 9.33 -24.27
CA GLN A 6 4.45 8.80 -23.63
C GLN A 6 4.41 8.89 -22.11
N LEU A 7 5.01 7.92 -21.44
CA LEU A 7 5.20 7.95 -19.99
C LEU A 7 6.12 9.12 -19.61
N LYS A 8 5.59 10.08 -18.84
CA LYS A 8 6.36 11.24 -18.36
C LYS A 8 7.05 10.96 -17.03
N ALA A 9 6.32 10.34 -16.13
CA ALA A 9 6.77 10.05 -14.77
C ALA A 9 5.98 8.87 -14.19
N MET A 10 6.57 8.24 -13.19
CA MET A 10 5.88 7.36 -12.23
C MET A 10 5.76 8.11 -10.91
N GLU A 11 4.56 8.16 -10.36
CA GLU A 11 4.27 8.83 -9.09
C GLU A 11 3.82 7.80 -8.06
N VAL A 12 4.43 7.86 -6.88
CA VAL A 12 4.11 6.99 -5.75
C VAL A 12 3.60 7.87 -4.62
N LYS A 13 2.43 7.51 -4.10
CA LYS A 13 1.85 8.10 -2.90
C LYS A 13 1.62 7.01 -1.89
N LEU A 14 2.24 7.15 -0.72
CA LEU A 14 2.04 6.26 0.42
C LEU A 14 1.20 6.95 1.48
N THR A 15 0.18 6.25 1.98
CA THR A 15 -0.65 6.69 3.10
C THR A 15 -0.73 5.59 4.14
N GLN A 16 -0.73 5.97 5.41
CA GLN A 16 -0.85 5.04 6.52
C GLN A 16 -1.95 5.52 7.47
N GLN A 17 -2.80 4.61 7.92
CA GLN A 17 -3.81 4.93 8.92
C GLN A 17 -3.16 5.50 10.19
N GLY A 18 -3.69 6.60 10.71
CA GLY A 18 -3.13 7.31 11.86
C GLY A 18 -2.02 8.31 11.52
N SER A 19 -1.52 8.34 10.28
CA SER A 19 -0.62 9.39 9.79
C SER A 19 -1.38 10.42 8.96
N SER A 20 -1.15 11.70 9.24
CA SER A 20 -1.72 12.82 8.47
C SER A 20 -0.83 13.29 7.32
N CYS A 21 0.39 12.75 7.20
CA CYS A 21 1.39 13.16 6.22
C CYS A 21 1.66 12.03 5.21
N PRO A 22 1.09 12.10 4.00
CA PRO A 22 1.44 11.18 2.92
C PRO A 22 2.89 11.38 2.47
N VAL A 23 3.59 10.28 2.22
CA VAL A 23 4.89 10.31 1.54
C VAL A 23 4.63 10.29 0.04
N ILE A 24 5.22 11.24 -0.68
CA ILE A 24 5.07 11.37 -2.13
C ILE A 24 6.46 11.32 -2.76
N MET A 25 6.62 10.46 -3.76
CA MET A 25 7.85 10.33 -4.54
C MET A 25 7.49 10.33 -6.02
N GLN A 26 8.35 10.95 -6.84
CA GLN A 26 8.21 10.96 -8.29
C GLN A 26 9.51 10.54 -8.94
N VAL A 27 9.41 9.64 -9.92
CA VAL A 27 10.50 9.29 -10.83
C VAL A 27 10.15 9.84 -12.19
N ALA A 28 10.82 10.92 -12.60
CA ALA A 28 10.63 11.59 -13.88
C ALA A 28 11.94 11.64 -14.67
N GLY A 29 11.85 11.83 -15.99
CA GLY A 29 13.04 11.99 -16.84
C GLY A 29 13.89 10.72 -17.00
N TYR A 30 13.33 9.55 -16.71
CA TYR A 30 14.02 8.29 -16.93
C TYR A 30 14.21 8.03 -18.43
N GLN A 31 15.46 7.85 -18.86
CA GLN A 31 15.83 7.68 -20.27
C GLN A 31 15.15 6.47 -20.93
N GLY A 32 14.75 5.46 -20.13
CA GLY A 32 14.04 4.27 -20.61
C GLY A 32 12.53 4.44 -20.82
N ASN A 33 11.95 5.63 -20.58
CA ASN A 33 10.49 5.83 -20.62
C ASN A 33 9.84 5.49 -21.98
N ALA A 34 10.53 5.69 -23.10
CA ALA A 34 10.01 5.30 -24.41
C ALA A 34 9.80 3.77 -24.52
N LYS A 35 10.79 2.99 -24.07
CA LYS A 35 10.70 1.52 -24.04
C LYS A 35 9.65 1.06 -23.03
N LEU A 36 9.60 1.67 -21.85
CA LEU A 36 8.61 1.36 -20.82
C LEU A 36 7.19 1.68 -21.29
N THR A 37 6.99 2.78 -22.04
CA THR A 37 5.70 3.11 -22.66
C THR A 37 5.25 2.01 -23.61
N ALA A 38 6.13 1.57 -24.51
CA ALA A 38 5.80 0.49 -25.44
C ALA A 38 5.43 -0.81 -24.72
N ALA A 39 6.16 -1.17 -23.65
CA ALA A 39 5.86 -2.35 -22.85
C ALA A 39 4.50 -2.25 -22.14
N LEU A 40 4.18 -1.10 -21.53
CA LEU A 40 2.89 -0.86 -20.89
C LEU A 40 1.73 -0.91 -21.90
N GLN A 41 1.91 -0.35 -23.11
CA GLN A 41 0.92 -0.39 -24.18
C GLN A 41 0.70 -1.81 -24.74
N ALA A 42 1.76 -2.62 -24.80
CA ALA A 42 1.67 -4.03 -25.21
C ALA A 42 0.95 -4.91 -24.17
N GLY A 43 0.81 -4.41 -22.94
CA GLY A 43 0.27 -5.16 -21.81
C GLY A 43 1.36 -5.91 -21.05
N MET A 44 1.23 -5.92 -19.73
CA MET A 44 2.15 -6.58 -18.81
C MET A 44 1.37 -7.41 -17.79
N THR A 45 1.96 -8.52 -17.35
CA THR A 45 1.39 -9.34 -16.27
C THR A 45 1.90 -8.84 -14.92
N PRO A 46 1.03 -8.47 -13.96
CA PRO A 46 1.48 -8.11 -12.62
C PRO A 46 2.00 -9.33 -11.88
N ILE A 47 3.15 -9.18 -11.22
CA ILE A 47 3.75 -10.20 -10.36
C ILE A 47 3.75 -9.68 -8.92
N VAL A 48 3.22 -10.48 -7.99
CA VAL A 48 3.32 -10.23 -6.54
C VAL A 48 4.13 -11.39 -5.96
N SER A 49 5.23 -11.08 -5.29
CA SER A 49 6.16 -12.10 -4.78
C SER A 49 6.71 -11.73 -3.41
N TYR A 50 6.88 -12.73 -2.55
CA TYR A 50 7.67 -12.66 -1.32
C TYR A 50 8.85 -13.60 -1.44
N TRP A 51 10.03 -13.09 -1.17
CA TRP A 51 11.26 -13.86 -1.25
C TRP A 51 12.31 -13.22 -0.34
N ALA A 52 13.28 -14.02 0.04
CA ALA A 52 14.42 -13.61 0.84
C ALA A 52 15.70 -14.14 0.17
N ALA A 53 16.79 -13.43 0.37
CA ALA A 53 18.13 -13.81 0.00
C ALA A 53 19.07 -13.29 1.10
N ASP A 54 20.33 -13.71 1.11
CA ASP A 54 21.33 -13.21 2.08
C ASP A 54 22.08 -11.96 1.54
N ASP A 55 21.65 -11.43 0.39
CA ASP A 55 22.31 -10.36 -0.34
C ASP A 55 21.36 -9.25 -0.82
N MET A 56 20.27 -8.96 -0.09
CA MET A 56 19.32 -7.88 -0.39
C MET A 56 19.82 -6.46 -0.09
N THR A 57 21.10 -6.31 0.32
CA THR A 57 21.71 -5.01 0.62
C THR A 57 21.71 -4.01 -0.56
N TRP A 58 21.46 -4.45 -1.79
CA TRP A 58 21.23 -3.55 -2.92
C TRP A 58 19.92 -2.75 -2.79
N MET A 59 18.96 -3.23 -2.01
CA MET A 59 17.64 -2.63 -1.78
C MET A 59 17.55 -1.91 -0.44
N ASP A 60 18.02 -2.55 0.65
CA ASP A 60 17.88 -2.05 2.02
C ASP A 60 19.21 -1.82 2.74
N GLY A 61 20.32 -2.02 2.04
CA GLY A 61 21.67 -1.75 2.54
C GLY A 61 21.92 -0.26 2.74
N THR A 62 23.07 0.08 3.31
CA THR A 62 23.47 1.47 3.64
C THR A 62 23.38 2.47 2.47
N GLY A 63 23.46 2.00 1.23
CA GLY A 63 23.35 2.83 0.05
C GLY A 63 24.54 3.78 -0.14
N ALA A 64 24.52 4.54 -1.23
CA ALA A 64 25.60 5.46 -1.58
C ALA A 64 25.67 6.70 -0.67
N ASP A 65 24.57 7.03 0.01
CA ASP A 65 24.47 8.11 0.99
C ASP A 65 24.80 7.66 2.42
N GLY A 66 24.98 6.35 2.63
CA GLY A 66 25.29 5.77 3.93
C GLY A 66 24.14 5.80 4.94
N GLN A 67 22.91 6.07 4.51
CA GLN A 67 21.75 6.25 5.40
C GLN A 67 20.81 5.05 5.45
N GLY A 68 21.04 4.04 4.62
CA GLY A 68 20.23 2.83 4.63
C GLY A 68 20.38 2.03 5.93
N PRO A 69 19.32 1.34 6.37
CA PRO A 69 19.24 0.75 7.71
C PRO A 69 20.05 -0.54 7.88
N CYS A 70 20.30 -1.30 6.81
CA CYS A 70 20.93 -2.62 6.90
C CYS A 70 22.42 -2.54 6.52
N ALA A 71 23.31 -2.99 7.40
CA ALA A 71 24.74 -3.14 7.07
C ALA A 71 25.06 -4.52 6.45
N VAL A 72 24.27 -5.53 6.84
CA VAL A 72 24.34 -6.92 6.39
C VAL A 72 22.90 -7.42 6.29
N ASP A 73 22.64 -8.33 5.37
CA ASP A 73 21.35 -8.97 5.19
C ASP A 73 21.36 -10.41 5.73
N ASP A 74 20.19 -10.91 6.13
CA ASP A 74 20.00 -12.25 6.71
C ASP A 74 18.63 -12.80 6.28
N ALA A 75 18.62 -13.74 5.34
CA ALA A 75 17.39 -14.30 4.80
C ALA A 75 16.55 -15.00 5.89
N SER A 76 17.20 -15.52 6.93
CA SER A 76 16.55 -16.26 8.01
C SER A 76 15.77 -15.35 8.97
N ALA A 77 16.08 -14.06 8.99
CA ALA A 77 15.38 -13.06 9.78
C ALA A 77 14.03 -12.64 9.17
N CYS A 78 13.77 -12.99 7.91
CA CYS A 78 12.51 -12.68 7.25
C CYS A 78 11.31 -13.39 7.92
N SER A 79 10.19 -12.67 8.05
CA SER A 79 8.93 -13.23 8.52
C SER A 79 8.47 -14.42 7.67
N HIS A 80 7.69 -15.34 8.23
CA HIS A 80 7.17 -16.47 7.46
C HIS A 80 6.08 -16.11 6.45
N SER A 81 5.40 -14.99 6.60
CA SER A 81 4.31 -14.60 5.70
C SER A 81 4.12 -13.09 5.62
N MET A 82 3.58 -12.65 4.49
CA MET A 82 3.09 -11.29 4.28
C MET A 82 1.72 -11.31 3.59
N GLN A 83 0.96 -10.24 3.75
CA GLN A 83 -0.35 -10.09 3.14
C GLN A 83 -0.39 -8.88 2.23
N PHE A 84 -0.92 -9.08 1.02
CA PHE A 84 -1.36 -8.00 0.15
C PHE A 84 -2.85 -8.08 -0.07
N SER A 85 -3.50 -6.93 -0.14
CA SER A 85 -4.94 -6.84 -0.39
C SER A 85 -5.28 -5.53 -1.08
N ASN A 86 -6.54 -5.41 -1.52
CA ASN A 86 -7.10 -4.18 -2.11
C ASN A 86 -6.35 -3.68 -3.36
N PHE A 87 -5.84 -4.60 -4.19
CA PHE A 87 -5.25 -4.25 -5.48
C PHE A 87 -6.29 -3.61 -6.40
N SER A 88 -5.85 -2.61 -7.16
CA SER A 88 -6.65 -2.03 -8.23
C SER A 88 -5.81 -1.43 -9.33
N VAL A 89 -6.35 -1.43 -10.53
CA VAL A 89 -5.76 -0.82 -11.71
C VAL A 89 -6.86 -0.03 -12.40
N GLY A 90 -6.60 1.25 -12.66
CA GLY A 90 -7.56 2.13 -13.28
C GLY A 90 -6.96 3.49 -13.65
N PRO A 91 -7.77 4.40 -14.19
CA PRO A 91 -7.34 5.74 -14.52
C PRO A 91 -6.81 6.49 -13.29
N ILE A 92 -5.74 7.25 -13.47
CA ILE A 92 -5.17 8.11 -12.41
C ILE A 92 -6.21 9.17 -12.05
N GLY A 93 -6.45 9.38 -10.75
CA GLY A 93 -7.46 10.31 -10.24
C GLY A 93 -8.90 9.78 -10.30
N GLY A 94 -9.11 8.54 -10.75
CA GLY A 94 -10.38 7.85 -10.59
C GLY A 94 -10.72 7.58 -9.12
N PRO A 95 -11.99 7.31 -8.81
CA PRO A 95 -12.39 6.93 -7.46
C PRO A 95 -11.64 5.66 -7.03
N ALA A 96 -11.13 5.66 -5.80
CA ALA A 96 -10.57 4.45 -5.21
C ALA A 96 -11.65 3.35 -5.23
N PRO A 97 -11.30 2.10 -5.58
CA PRO A 97 -12.25 1.00 -5.47
C PRO A 97 -12.70 0.91 -4.02
N SER A 98 -14.01 0.78 -3.82
CA SER A 98 -14.58 0.46 -2.52
C SER A 98 -13.98 -0.87 -2.06
N ALA A 99 -13.21 -0.84 -0.96
CA ALA A 99 -12.70 -2.05 -0.34
C ALA A 99 -13.88 -3.02 -0.13
N PRO A 100 -13.74 -4.32 -0.47
CA PRO A 100 -14.69 -5.31 0.02
C PRO A 100 -14.69 -5.15 1.54
N GLY A 101 -15.84 -4.79 2.11
CA GLY A 101 -15.97 -4.78 3.55
C GLY A 101 -15.54 -6.15 4.03
N PHE A 102 -14.41 -6.22 4.74
CA PHE A 102 -14.26 -7.29 5.72
C PHE A 102 -15.50 -7.11 6.60
N MET A 103 -16.50 -7.96 6.40
CA MET A 103 -17.55 -8.09 7.39
C MET A 103 -16.78 -8.46 8.65
N ALA A 104 -16.56 -7.47 9.52
CA ALA A 104 -16.25 -7.75 10.89
C ALA A 104 -17.40 -8.64 11.33
N THR A 105 -17.13 -9.93 11.49
CA THR A 105 -18.02 -10.84 12.18
C THR A 105 -18.17 -10.21 13.56
N GLN A 106 -19.21 -9.39 13.73
CA GLN A 106 -19.61 -8.93 15.04
C GLN A 106 -20.04 -10.21 15.74
N THR A 107 -19.17 -10.73 16.58
CA THR A 107 -19.58 -11.61 17.68
C THR A 107 -20.64 -10.82 18.42
N GLN A 108 -21.91 -11.13 18.17
CA GLN A 108 -23.01 -10.59 18.96
C GLN A 108 -22.73 -11.00 20.40
N ALA A 109 -22.30 -10.05 21.22
CA ALA A 109 -22.40 -10.21 22.65
C ALA A 109 -23.89 -10.38 22.96
N THR A 110 -24.27 -11.56 23.44
CA THR A 110 -25.61 -11.86 23.92
C THR A 110 -25.98 -10.83 24.99
N GLN A 111 -26.75 -9.81 24.61
CA GLN A 111 -27.34 -8.90 25.58
C GLN A 111 -28.55 -9.60 26.19
N THR A 112 -28.38 -10.07 27.41
CA THR A 112 -29.47 -10.52 28.27
C THR A 112 -30.42 -9.34 28.48
N GLN A 113 -31.60 -9.41 27.86
CA GLN A 113 -32.69 -8.46 28.05
C GLN A 113 -33.20 -8.57 29.50
N THR A 114 -32.88 -7.60 30.35
CA THR A 114 -33.61 -7.37 31.60
C THR A 114 -34.59 -6.24 31.38
N ASN A 115 -35.88 -6.57 31.29
CA ASN A 115 -36.97 -5.60 31.27
C ASN A 115 -36.95 -4.78 32.57
N GLY A 116 -36.75 -3.47 32.47
CA GLY A 116 -36.68 -2.57 33.63
C GLY A 116 -36.94 -1.11 33.28
N VAL A 117 -38.23 -0.75 33.25
CA VAL A 117 -38.87 0.55 33.54
C VAL A 117 -38.08 1.86 33.34
N SER A 118 -38.51 2.62 32.32
CA SER A 118 -38.74 4.08 32.29
C SER A 118 -38.12 4.93 33.43
N GLY A 119 -37.09 5.70 33.10
CA GLY A 119 -36.62 6.84 33.90
C GLY A 119 -35.80 7.79 33.04
N GLY A 120 -36.31 9.00 32.83
CA GLY A 120 -35.70 10.01 31.95
C GLY A 120 -34.44 10.67 32.50
N GLY A 121 -33.78 11.45 31.63
CA GLY A 121 -32.76 12.42 32.03
C GLY A 121 -31.61 12.57 31.04
N ASN A 122 -31.65 13.65 30.25
CA ASN A 122 -30.52 14.12 29.47
C ASN A 122 -29.42 14.65 30.40
N ARG A 123 -28.14 14.31 30.19
CA ARG A 123 -27.03 15.26 30.38
C ARG A 123 -25.70 14.76 29.82
N TRP A 124 -25.13 15.64 29.00
CA TRP A 124 -23.74 15.74 28.55
C TRP A 124 -22.70 15.32 29.60
N LEU A 125 -21.72 14.55 29.14
CA LEU A 125 -20.28 14.90 29.10
C LEU A 125 -19.65 14.13 27.92
#